data_AF-A0AAU6TDM5-F1
#
_entry.id   AF-A0AAU6TDM5-F1
#
_cell.length_a   1.000
_cell.length_b   1.000
_cell.length_c   1.000
_cell.angle_alpha   90.00
_cell.angle_beta   90.00
_cell.angle_gamma   90.00
#
_symmetry.space_group_name_H-M   'P 1'
#
loop_
_entity.id
_entity.type
_entity.pdbx_description
1 polymer ?
#
loop_
_entity_poly.entity_id
_entity_poly.type
_entity_poly.pdbx_seq_one_letter_code
_entity_poly.pdbx_strand_id
1 'polypeptide(L)'
;MIKKSELPRDSQLKKCFSIISDITNQIEIESEDFNSSQIKFATQFCEHRDILFKHLNKDEYYLIPIGLIKREPKRQSDLFLGIFDSIPDYEQRIKDESGYESKESALKDVYEKIKSSYDYLYIPSDIEISEYSRLESNTLQFLLGQQLENTIKEIVDDAFIRKINEDLNAYLNTLSEQLNKYKFKRPSKRQSQFNRSHLSQKIIETYFSDKTLSYCEDGVNLVPVSHLSSGEKRKALIDVIKSFLNMNINTLFKTTIIAIDEPEISLHASSCFEQFEKLENIAEQGIQTIITTHWYGFMPVVSKGSATYISSSNETALLDLKRFREDIRAIKVKTQGKMPDTIEVKGIHDLVQSILLSITNGNSYKWIICEGSSDKIYLDKYLEEHEVRVLAVGGSPQVKKIYEYLNLAIDSDLNSVKGAALFIVDTDERTSNDRVNTPRSKNINIKRLINTSHETELIDINSDITNPPTEIEDCLDAKLFIETLIQQSVESDVIYNVIPDLLKNIDQSKPSGLAFDYRQTQRNAMNEFFSIPGKKVDFATNYIKSVTPSNNLPWLKHVFKLLDL
;
A
#
# COMPACT_ATOMS: atom_id res chain seq x y z
N MET A 1 10.37 8.35 8.51
CA MET A 1 11.33 7.68 9.41
C MET A 1 12.60 7.39 8.66
N ILE A 2 13.74 7.34 9.36
CA ILE A 2 15.06 7.07 8.75
C ILE A 2 15.75 5.98 9.56
N LYS A 3 16.35 4.97 8.91
CA LYS A 3 17.10 3.92 9.63
C LYS A 3 18.33 4.54 10.27
N LYS A 4 18.60 4.20 11.54
CA LYS A 4 19.77 4.73 12.27
C LYS A 4 21.10 4.32 11.62
N SER A 5 21.12 3.22 10.86
CA SER A 5 22.28 2.72 10.12
C SER A 5 22.65 3.56 8.89
N GLU A 6 21.73 4.37 8.36
CA GLU A 6 21.96 5.22 7.17
C GLU A 6 22.71 6.52 7.48
N LEU A 7 22.89 6.83 8.77
CA LEU A 7 23.66 7.99 9.21
C LEU A 7 25.12 7.61 9.52
N PRO A 8 26.10 8.44 9.13
CA PRO A 8 27.51 8.23 9.49
C PRO A 8 27.69 8.08 11.01
N ARG A 9 28.62 7.19 11.42
CA ARG A 9 29.01 7.05 12.83
C ARG A 9 29.64 8.37 13.31
N ASP A 10 29.19 8.83 14.47
CA ASP A 10 29.66 10.04 15.18
C ASP A 10 29.69 11.34 14.37
N SER A 11 28.49 11.84 14.05
CA SER A 11 28.32 13.18 13.50
C SER A 11 27.45 14.05 14.41
N GLN A 12 27.71 15.36 14.39
CA GLN A 12 26.82 16.39 14.96
C GLN A 12 25.37 16.18 14.50
N LEU A 13 25.20 15.85 13.22
CA LEU A 13 23.93 15.52 12.60
C LEU A 13 23.23 14.33 13.27
N LYS A 14 23.96 13.23 13.55
CA LYS A 14 23.37 12.05 14.24
C LYS A 14 22.82 12.41 15.62
N LYS A 15 23.53 13.24 16.39
CA LYS A 15 23.04 13.73 17.69
C LYS A 15 21.74 14.52 17.53
N CYS A 16 21.69 15.41 16.53
CA CYS A 16 20.48 16.17 16.22
C CYS A 16 19.30 15.25 15.85
N PHE A 17 19.52 14.24 15.00
CA PHE A 17 18.49 13.23 14.68
C PHE A 17 17.98 12.50 15.92
N SER A 18 18.88 12.10 16.83
CA SER A 18 18.48 11.49 18.11
C SER A 18 17.63 12.45 18.94
N ILE A 19 18.06 13.69 19.15
CA ILE A 19 17.32 14.68 19.96
C ILE A 19 15.92 14.90 19.39
N ILE A 20 15.80 15.19 18.09
CA ILE A 20 14.50 15.41 17.44
C ILE A 20 13.61 14.18 17.62
N SER A 21 14.15 12.99 17.33
CA SER A 21 13.38 11.75 17.44
C SER A 21 12.98 11.43 18.88
N ASP A 22 13.84 11.70 19.85
CA ASP A 22 13.57 11.43 21.26
C ASP A 22 12.43 12.31 21.76
N ILE A 23 12.46 13.60 21.44
CA ILE A 23 11.37 14.53 21.74
C ILE A 23 10.07 14.04 21.10
N THR A 24 10.08 13.77 19.79
CA THR A 24 8.87 13.30 19.07
C THR A 24 8.30 11.98 19.64
N ASN A 25 9.18 11.10 20.12
CA ASN A 25 8.82 9.82 20.68
C ASN A 25 8.28 9.89 22.12
N GLN A 26 8.55 10.97 22.86
CA GLN A 26 8.13 11.17 24.25
C GLN A 26 6.78 11.88 24.38
N ILE A 27 6.21 12.33 23.26
CA ILE A 27 4.93 13.04 23.25
C ILE A 27 3.79 12.10 23.68
N GLU A 28 2.93 12.58 24.58
CA GLU A 28 1.77 11.85 25.08
C GLU A 28 0.46 12.63 24.83
N ILE A 29 -0.66 11.92 24.81
CA ILE A 29 -1.98 12.46 24.42
C ILE A 29 -2.47 13.60 25.34
N GLU A 30 -1.98 13.64 26.59
CA GLU A 30 -2.39 14.60 27.62
C GLU A 30 -1.27 15.60 27.99
N SER A 31 -0.22 15.72 27.16
CA SER A 31 0.89 16.63 27.45
C SER A 31 0.43 18.09 27.47
N GLU A 32 0.88 18.88 28.46
CA GLU A 32 0.73 20.35 28.50
C GLU A 32 1.40 21.07 27.30
N ASP A 33 2.11 20.31 26.45
CA ASP A 33 2.88 20.78 25.29
C ASP A 33 2.03 21.28 24.11
N PHE A 34 0.72 20.98 24.08
CA PHE A 34 -0.17 21.38 22.98
C PHE A 34 -1.29 22.31 23.43
N ASN A 35 -1.63 23.27 22.58
CA ASN A 35 -2.83 24.09 22.77
C ASN A 35 -4.12 23.32 22.41
N SER A 36 -5.26 23.82 22.86
CA SER A 36 -6.56 23.15 22.69
C SER A 36 -6.95 22.85 21.23
N SER A 37 -6.49 23.64 20.26
CA SER A 37 -6.76 23.38 18.84
C SER A 37 -5.84 22.32 18.23
N GLN A 38 -4.70 22.02 18.85
CA GLN A 38 -3.74 21.00 18.42
C GLN A 38 -4.00 19.62 19.04
N ILE A 39 -4.68 19.55 20.19
CA ILE A 39 -4.90 18.28 20.93
C ILE A 39 -5.46 17.20 20.01
N LYS A 40 -6.48 17.50 19.20
CA LYS A 40 -7.07 16.53 18.24
C LYS A 40 -6.01 15.89 17.33
N PHE A 41 -5.10 16.70 16.79
CA PHE A 41 -4.04 16.24 15.88
C PHE A 41 -2.93 15.50 16.64
N ALA A 42 -2.59 15.95 17.85
CA ALA A 42 -1.63 15.26 18.71
C ALA A 42 -2.13 13.87 19.10
N THR A 43 -3.41 13.73 19.47
CA THR A 43 -4.04 12.43 19.74
C THR A 43 -3.95 11.52 18.52
N GLN A 44 -4.35 12.00 17.34
CA GLN A 44 -4.27 11.22 16.09
C GLN A 44 -2.83 10.80 15.75
N PHE A 45 -1.87 11.69 15.98
CA PHE A 45 -0.45 11.37 15.79
C PHE A 45 0.02 10.27 16.74
N CYS A 46 -0.30 10.36 18.04
CA CYS A 46 0.10 9.37 19.03
C CYS A 46 -0.51 8.00 18.72
N GLU A 47 -1.81 7.95 18.42
CA GLU A 47 -2.50 6.72 17.99
C GLU A 47 -1.77 6.06 16.80
N HIS A 48 -1.39 6.86 15.79
CA HIS A 48 -0.69 6.34 14.62
C HIS A 48 0.76 5.90 14.94
N ARG A 49 1.50 6.70 15.71
CA ARG A 49 2.86 6.36 16.14
C ARG A 49 2.89 5.04 16.91
N ASP A 50 1.93 4.83 17.79
CA ASP A 50 1.89 3.63 18.63
C ASP A 50 1.52 2.40 17.80
N ILE A 51 0.63 2.53 16.80
CA ILE A 51 0.39 1.50 15.79
C ILE A 51 1.67 1.19 15.01
N LEU A 52 2.41 2.21 14.58
CA LEU A 52 3.64 2.06 13.81
C LEU A 52 4.69 1.24 14.58
N PHE A 53 4.87 1.52 15.88
CA PHE A 53 5.83 0.80 16.72
C PHE A 53 5.37 -0.59 17.19
N LYS A 54 4.14 -1.01 16.91
CA LYS A 54 3.76 -2.43 17.00
C LYS A 54 4.41 -3.27 15.92
N HIS A 55 4.75 -2.66 14.78
CA HIS A 55 5.28 -3.36 13.61
C HIS A 55 6.75 -3.05 13.31
N LEU A 56 7.32 -2.04 13.97
CA LEU A 56 8.68 -1.58 13.73
C LEU A 56 9.44 -1.41 15.04
N ASN A 57 10.71 -1.81 15.02
CA ASN A 57 11.61 -1.63 16.15
C ASN A 57 11.98 -0.13 16.29
N LYS A 58 11.46 0.52 17.34
CA LYS A 58 11.75 1.93 17.65
C LYS A 58 13.26 2.21 17.79
N ASP A 59 14.06 1.22 18.17
CA ASP A 59 15.49 1.39 18.34
C ASP A 59 16.27 1.43 17.02
N GLU A 60 15.67 0.97 15.91
CA GLU A 60 16.30 0.93 14.59
C GLU A 60 16.05 2.18 13.74
N TYR A 61 15.07 3.01 14.12
CA TYR A 61 14.61 4.14 13.31
C TYR A 61 14.58 5.46 14.09
N TYR A 62 14.78 6.55 13.36
CA TYR A 62 14.49 7.91 13.80
C TYR A 62 13.10 8.34 13.29
N LEU A 63 12.30 8.96 14.18
CA LEU A 63 11.02 9.57 13.88
C LEU A 63 11.19 11.09 13.81
N ILE A 64 11.16 11.67 12.61
CA ILE A 64 11.49 13.07 12.38
C ILE A 64 10.27 13.78 11.78
N PRO A 65 9.60 14.68 12.53
CA PRO A 65 8.39 15.34 12.06
C PRO A 65 8.71 16.64 11.32
N ILE A 66 9.55 16.57 10.28
CA ILE A 66 9.98 17.73 9.51
C ILE A 66 9.20 17.87 8.20
N GLY A 67 8.80 19.09 7.87
CA GLY A 67 8.11 19.43 6.64
C GLY A 67 8.45 20.82 6.13
N LEU A 68 7.74 21.22 5.09
CA LEU A 68 7.86 22.54 4.48
C LEU A 68 6.52 23.27 4.62
N ILE A 69 6.58 24.54 5.03
CA ILE A 69 5.42 25.43 5.00
C ILE A 69 5.64 26.53 3.98
N LYS A 70 4.69 26.69 3.07
CA LYS A 70 4.68 27.79 2.10
C LYS A 70 3.68 28.84 2.56
N ARG A 71 4.16 29.88 3.23
CA ARG A 71 3.31 30.95 3.79
C ARG A 71 2.75 31.89 2.72
N GLU A 72 3.50 32.09 1.63
CA GLU A 72 3.12 32.98 0.54
C GLU A 72 3.50 32.37 -0.83
N PRO A 73 2.74 32.66 -1.91
CA PRO A 73 2.97 32.06 -3.23
C PRO A 73 4.38 32.28 -3.81
N LYS A 74 4.99 33.45 -3.54
CA LYS A 74 6.29 33.87 -4.09
C LYS A 74 7.46 33.74 -3.12
N ARG A 75 7.21 33.38 -1.86
CA ARG A 75 8.25 33.21 -0.85
C ARG A 75 8.81 31.79 -0.90
N GLN A 76 10.08 31.65 -0.56
CA GLN A 76 10.69 30.34 -0.37
C GLN A 76 10.00 29.61 0.78
N SER A 77 9.81 28.30 0.65
CA SER A 77 9.23 27.48 1.72
C SER A 77 10.15 27.49 2.94
N ASP A 78 9.56 27.61 4.13
CA ASP A 78 10.26 27.53 5.40
C ASP A 78 10.19 26.09 5.93
N LEU A 79 11.23 25.65 6.66
CA LEU A 79 11.18 24.38 7.38
C LEU A 79 10.26 24.51 8.59
N PHE A 80 9.47 23.47 8.83
CA PHE A 80 8.40 23.50 9.82
C PHE A 80 8.21 22.13 10.46
N LEU A 81 7.95 22.09 11.76
CA LEU A 81 7.73 20.86 12.53
C LEU A 81 6.24 20.55 12.75
N GLY A 82 5.32 21.15 11.99
CA GLY A 82 3.90 20.84 12.14
C GLY A 82 3.34 21.32 13.48
N ILE A 83 2.53 20.46 14.10
CA ILE A 83 1.98 20.69 15.45
C ILE A 83 3.06 20.76 16.54
N PHE A 84 4.28 20.27 16.25
CA PHE A 84 5.38 20.20 17.21
C PHE A 84 6.24 21.46 17.26
N ASP A 85 6.04 22.41 16.34
CA ASP A 85 6.91 23.59 16.25
C ASP A 85 6.79 24.53 17.47
N SER A 86 5.68 24.41 18.22
CA SER A 86 5.46 25.11 19.50
C SER A 86 6.16 24.49 20.70
N ILE A 87 6.71 23.28 20.58
CA ILE A 87 7.35 22.56 21.69
C ILE A 87 8.75 23.17 21.95
N PRO A 88 8.99 23.78 23.13
CA PRO A 88 10.24 24.49 23.42
C PRO A 88 11.49 23.60 23.38
N ASP A 89 11.34 22.32 23.71
CA ASP A 89 12.44 21.35 23.79
C ASP A 89 13.22 21.21 22.48
N TYR A 90 12.57 21.35 21.31
CA TYR A 90 13.29 21.31 20.04
C TYR A 90 14.29 22.45 19.91
N GLU A 91 13.97 23.64 20.42
CA GLU A 91 14.89 24.77 20.37
C GLU A 91 16.01 24.60 21.42
N GLN A 92 15.62 24.28 22.66
CA GLN A 92 16.53 24.22 23.81
C GLN A 92 17.52 23.06 23.66
N ARG A 93 17.03 21.83 23.48
CA ARG A 93 17.90 20.64 23.42
C ARG A 93 18.76 20.61 22.17
N ILE A 94 18.30 21.14 21.04
CA ILE A 94 19.16 21.27 19.86
C ILE A 94 20.33 22.21 20.16
N LYS A 95 20.09 23.39 20.73
CA LYS A 95 21.18 24.32 21.06
C LYS A 95 22.15 23.73 22.09
N ASP A 96 21.63 23.09 23.12
CA ASP A 96 22.43 22.66 24.27
C ASP A 96 23.15 21.32 24.04
N GLU A 97 22.52 20.37 23.34
CA GLU A 97 23.02 18.98 23.24
C GLU A 97 23.59 18.61 21.87
N SER A 98 23.14 19.29 20.79
CA SER A 98 23.51 18.90 19.42
C SER A 98 24.76 19.60 18.87
N GLY A 99 25.14 20.75 19.45
CA GLY A 99 26.24 21.60 18.97
C GLY A 99 25.88 22.54 17.81
N TYR A 100 24.61 22.59 17.39
CA TYR A 100 24.11 23.56 16.42
C TYR A 100 23.81 24.92 17.07
N GLU A 101 24.05 26.01 16.34
CA GLU A 101 23.81 27.38 16.85
C GLU A 101 22.32 27.71 16.99
N SER A 102 21.46 27.09 16.16
CA SER A 102 20.01 27.29 16.20
C SER A 102 19.23 26.09 15.66
N LYS A 103 17.95 25.98 16.04
CA LYS A 103 17.01 24.98 15.48
C LYS A 103 16.97 25.04 13.97
N GLU A 104 16.90 26.23 13.37
CA GLU A 104 16.81 26.40 11.92
C GLU A 104 18.04 25.85 11.19
N SER A 105 19.24 26.08 11.74
CA SER A 105 20.48 25.54 11.17
C SER A 105 20.50 24.01 11.20
N ALA A 106 20.03 23.43 12.30
CA ALA A 106 19.98 21.99 12.50
C ALA A 106 18.93 21.33 11.57
N LEU A 107 17.71 21.89 11.52
CA LEU A 107 16.63 21.40 10.66
C LEU A 107 17.03 21.44 9.18
N LYS A 108 17.81 22.43 8.76
CA LYS A 108 18.30 22.52 7.39
C LYS A 108 19.22 21.36 7.02
N ASP A 109 20.19 21.04 7.88
CA ASP A 109 21.10 19.92 7.63
C ASP A 109 20.37 18.57 7.71
N VAL A 110 19.44 18.43 8.65
CA VAL A 110 18.54 17.27 8.73
C VAL A 110 17.78 17.12 7.43
N TYR A 111 17.08 18.15 6.97
CA TYR A 111 16.30 18.15 5.74
C TYR A 111 17.13 17.80 4.50
N GLU A 112 18.30 18.40 4.33
CA GLU A 112 19.19 18.10 3.20
C GLU A 112 19.67 16.63 3.24
N LYS A 113 19.94 16.10 4.43
CA LYS A 113 20.28 14.68 4.58
C LYS A 113 19.09 13.78 4.21
N ILE A 114 17.88 14.06 4.70
CA ILE A 114 16.66 13.33 4.30
C ILE A 114 16.55 13.36 2.78
N LYS A 115 16.52 14.56 2.19
CA LYS A 115 16.37 14.74 0.74
C LYS A 115 17.41 13.99 -0.08
N SER A 116 18.66 13.92 0.40
CA SER A 116 19.74 13.19 -0.30
C SER A 116 19.57 11.67 -0.28
N SER A 117 18.86 11.12 0.71
CA SER A 117 18.65 9.68 0.90
C SER A 117 17.51 9.10 0.04
N TYR A 118 16.64 9.94 -0.50
CA TYR A 118 15.51 9.50 -1.31
C TYR A 118 15.63 9.97 -2.76
N ASP A 119 15.11 9.14 -3.64
CA ASP A 119 14.90 9.43 -5.04
C ASP A 119 13.38 9.59 -5.25
N TYR A 120 12.95 10.75 -5.75
CA TYR A 120 11.53 11.11 -5.84
C TYR A 120 11.12 11.35 -7.29
N LEU A 121 10.13 10.57 -7.75
CA LEU A 121 9.49 10.73 -9.05
C LEU A 121 8.03 11.16 -8.84
N TYR A 122 7.63 12.24 -9.50
CA TYR A 122 6.25 12.76 -9.42
C TYR A 122 5.61 12.90 -10.79
N ILE A 123 4.37 12.41 -10.89
CA ILE A 123 3.55 12.44 -12.10
C ILE A 123 2.24 13.18 -11.76
N PRO A 124 2.04 14.42 -12.24
CA PRO A 124 0.82 15.19 -11.97
C PRO A 124 -0.38 14.66 -12.78
N SER A 125 -1.59 15.04 -12.39
CA SER A 125 -2.85 14.70 -13.08
C SER A 125 -2.94 15.37 -14.46
N ASP A 126 -2.64 16.67 -14.52
CA ASP A 126 -2.62 17.47 -15.73
C ASP A 126 -1.18 17.67 -16.22
N ILE A 127 -0.85 17.09 -17.37
CA ILE A 127 0.42 17.31 -18.06
C ILE A 127 0.09 17.94 -19.42
N GLU A 128 0.52 19.19 -19.64
CA GLU A 128 0.46 19.77 -20.98
C GLU A 128 1.33 18.97 -21.95
N ILE A 129 0.92 18.85 -23.22
CA ILE A 129 1.65 18.07 -24.24
C ILE A 129 3.14 18.49 -24.33
N SER A 130 3.42 19.79 -24.12
CA SER A 130 4.76 20.39 -24.10
C SER A 130 5.62 19.94 -22.91
N GLU A 131 5.01 19.66 -21.76
CA GLU A 131 5.69 19.24 -20.53
C GLU A 131 5.90 17.72 -20.48
N TYR A 132 5.13 16.97 -21.25
CA TYR A 132 5.19 15.51 -21.27
C TYR A 132 6.57 14.99 -21.69
N SER A 133 7.17 15.54 -22.75
CA SER A 133 8.51 15.12 -23.20
C SER A 133 9.60 15.42 -22.16
N ARG A 134 9.42 16.47 -21.34
CA ARG A 134 10.34 16.77 -20.23
C ARG A 134 10.14 15.79 -19.08
N LEU A 135 8.89 15.45 -18.77
CA LEU A 135 8.57 14.45 -17.75
C LEU A 135 9.07 13.06 -18.15
N GLU A 136 8.90 12.67 -19.41
CA GLU A 136 9.45 11.45 -20.01
C GLU A 136 10.99 11.45 -19.89
N SER A 137 11.65 12.53 -20.32
CA SER A 137 13.11 12.66 -20.21
C SER A 137 13.60 12.58 -18.77
N ASN A 138 12.92 13.24 -17.84
CA ASN A 138 13.25 13.19 -16.40
C ASN A 138 13.02 11.80 -15.82
N THR A 139 11.95 11.12 -16.24
CA THR A 139 11.60 9.76 -15.80
C THR A 139 12.63 8.77 -16.33
N LEU A 140 12.98 8.84 -17.61
CA LEU A 140 14.05 8.04 -18.20
C LEU A 140 15.40 8.35 -17.56
N GLN A 141 15.73 9.62 -17.30
CA GLN A 141 16.95 9.99 -16.59
C GLN A 141 16.97 9.44 -15.16
N PHE A 142 15.84 9.47 -14.46
CA PHE A 142 15.70 8.89 -13.14
C PHE A 142 15.93 7.38 -13.16
N LEU A 143 15.31 6.68 -14.12
CA LEU A 143 15.32 5.22 -14.24
C LEU A 143 16.63 4.67 -14.83
N LEU A 144 17.24 5.37 -15.79
CA LEU A 144 18.44 4.95 -16.53
C LEU A 144 19.71 5.61 -16.00
N GLY A 145 19.59 6.76 -15.34
CA GLY A 145 20.72 7.59 -14.94
C GLY A 145 21.69 6.87 -14.01
N GLN A 146 21.21 5.97 -13.14
CA GLN A 146 22.09 5.28 -12.19
C GLN A 146 23.02 4.26 -12.87
N GLN A 147 22.53 3.53 -13.86
CA GLN A 147 23.35 2.61 -14.65
C GLN A 147 24.25 3.36 -15.63
N LEU A 148 23.70 4.35 -16.33
CA LEU A 148 24.47 5.19 -17.25
C LEU A 148 25.56 5.96 -16.54
N GLU A 149 25.34 6.45 -15.32
CA GLU A 149 26.38 7.14 -14.56
C GLU A 149 27.53 6.20 -14.20
N ASN A 150 27.28 4.90 -13.98
CA ASN A 150 28.33 3.91 -13.81
C ASN A 150 29.08 3.62 -15.12
N THR A 151 28.36 3.44 -16.23
CA THR A 151 28.97 3.28 -17.56
C THR A 151 29.80 4.52 -17.95
N ILE A 152 29.29 5.72 -17.66
CA ILE A 152 29.99 6.98 -17.94
C ILE A 152 31.19 7.15 -16.99
N LYS A 153 31.12 6.70 -15.73
CA LYS A 153 32.28 6.71 -14.81
C LYS A 153 33.44 5.86 -15.32
N GLU A 154 33.16 4.76 -16.05
CA GLU A 154 34.20 3.94 -16.68
C GLU A 154 34.85 4.64 -17.88
N ILE A 155 34.10 5.52 -18.57
CA ILE A 155 34.58 6.25 -19.77
C ILE A 155 35.27 7.57 -19.39
N VAL A 156 34.79 8.24 -18.34
CA VAL A 156 35.22 9.58 -17.91
C VAL A 156 36.03 9.48 -16.61
N ASP A 157 37.35 9.57 -16.74
CA ASP A 157 38.28 9.57 -15.60
C ASP A 157 38.47 10.98 -14.98
N ASP A 158 39.12 11.05 -13.81
CA ASP A 158 39.40 12.33 -13.14
C ASP A 158 40.39 13.19 -13.93
N ALA A 159 41.28 12.56 -14.70
CA ALA A 159 42.27 13.27 -15.50
C ALA A 159 41.59 14.11 -16.59
N PHE A 160 40.57 13.55 -17.25
CA PHE A 160 39.75 14.22 -18.24
C PHE A 160 38.98 15.40 -17.64
N ILE A 161 38.34 15.22 -16.48
CA ILE A 161 37.64 16.31 -15.78
C ILE A 161 38.59 17.43 -15.36
N ARG A 162 39.79 17.08 -14.87
CA ARG A 162 40.80 18.07 -14.51
C ARG A 162 41.20 18.91 -15.72
N LYS A 163 41.45 18.27 -16.86
CA LYS A 163 41.79 18.94 -18.11
C LYS A 163 40.69 19.88 -18.60
N ILE A 164 39.41 19.47 -18.53
CA ILE A 164 38.27 20.35 -18.87
C ILE A 164 38.29 21.62 -18.00
N ASN A 165 38.48 21.48 -16.69
CA ASN A 165 38.52 22.63 -15.80
C ASN A 165 39.72 23.54 -16.11
N GLU A 166 40.89 22.98 -16.42
CA GLU A 166 42.08 23.74 -16.81
C GLU A 166 41.83 24.55 -18.09
N ASP A 167 41.31 23.92 -19.15
CA ASP A 167 41.06 24.56 -20.44
C ASP A 167 39.98 25.65 -20.34
N LEU A 168 38.88 25.41 -19.60
CA LEU A 168 37.83 26.41 -19.39
C LEU A 168 38.33 27.62 -18.60
N ASN A 169 39.19 27.40 -17.60
CA ASN A 169 39.81 28.48 -16.84
C ASN A 169 40.75 29.29 -17.72
N ALA A 170 41.55 28.63 -18.57
CA ALA A 170 42.43 29.30 -19.51
C ALA A 170 41.64 30.19 -20.49
N TYR A 171 40.55 29.66 -21.05
CA TYR A 171 39.67 30.42 -21.94
C TYR A 171 39.02 31.65 -21.26
N LEU A 172 38.51 31.49 -20.03
CA LEU A 172 37.95 32.60 -19.25
C LEU A 172 38.99 33.68 -18.93
N ASN A 173 40.24 33.29 -18.71
CA ASN A 173 41.33 34.24 -18.49
C ASN A 173 41.62 35.03 -19.78
N THR A 174 41.72 34.36 -20.94
CA THR A 174 41.91 35.03 -22.23
C THR A 174 40.76 36.00 -22.55
N LEU A 175 39.52 35.62 -22.31
CA LEU A 175 38.36 36.51 -22.46
C LEU A 175 38.40 37.71 -21.51
N SER A 176 38.80 37.49 -20.26
CA SER A 176 38.91 38.56 -19.26
C SER A 176 40.03 39.55 -19.59
N GLU A 177 41.09 39.11 -20.28
CA GLU A 177 42.15 39.98 -20.80
C GLU A 177 41.65 40.83 -21.98
N GLN A 178 40.78 40.30 -22.84
CA GLN A 178 40.16 41.05 -23.94
C GLN A 178 39.09 42.04 -23.45
N LEU A 179 38.39 41.70 -22.36
CA LEU A 179 37.33 42.49 -21.78
C LEU A 179 37.88 43.45 -20.71
N ASN A 180 38.65 44.47 -21.12
CA ASN A 180 39.32 45.46 -20.24
C ASN A 180 38.59 45.82 -18.93
N LYS A 181 37.28 46.14 -19.00
CA LYS A 181 36.47 46.59 -17.85
C LYS A 181 35.63 45.49 -17.17
N TYR A 182 35.51 44.31 -17.79
CA TYR A 182 34.64 43.24 -17.30
C TYR A 182 35.47 42.02 -16.95
N LYS A 183 35.43 41.61 -15.68
CA LYS A 183 36.08 40.39 -15.22
C LYS A 183 35.01 39.36 -14.87
N PHE A 184 35.19 38.14 -15.34
CA PHE A 184 34.41 37.00 -14.87
C PHE A 184 34.85 36.66 -13.44
N LYS A 185 34.20 37.26 -12.43
CA LYS A 185 34.41 36.92 -11.03
C LYS A 185 33.38 35.88 -10.59
N ARG A 186 33.87 34.84 -9.90
CA ARG A 186 33.02 33.81 -9.29
C ARG A 186 32.49 34.33 -7.94
N PRO A 187 31.17 34.32 -7.69
CA PRO A 187 30.61 34.69 -6.39
C PRO A 187 30.97 33.61 -5.35
N SER A 188 31.59 34.02 -4.25
CA SER A 188 32.20 33.14 -3.26
C SER A 188 31.22 32.66 -2.17
N LYS A 189 31.05 31.33 -2.03
CA LYS A 189 31.16 30.55 -0.77
C LYS A 189 30.93 29.03 -0.90
N ARG A 190 30.53 28.49 -2.07
CA ARG A 190 30.64 27.05 -2.41
C ARG A 190 31.00 26.92 -3.89
N GLN A 191 32.28 26.69 -4.17
CA GLN A 191 32.76 26.42 -5.53
C GLN A 191 32.47 24.95 -5.84
N SER A 192 31.64 24.65 -6.84
CA SER A 192 31.76 23.36 -7.52
C SER A 192 32.64 23.57 -8.76
N GLN A 193 33.81 22.95 -8.78
CA GLN A 193 34.49 22.70 -10.05
C GLN A 193 33.56 21.87 -10.94
N PHE A 194 33.71 21.96 -12.26
CA PHE A 194 33.03 21.02 -13.13
C PHE A 194 33.45 19.61 -12.70
N ASN A 195 32.49 18.78 -12.32
CA ASN A 195 32.74 17.48 -11.72
C ASN A 195 32.12 16.38 -12.60
N ARG A 196 32.44 15.12 -12.31
CA ARG A 196 31.93 13.99 -13.10
C ARG A 196 30.40 13.92 -13.11
N SER A 197 29.72 14.28 -12.02
CA SER A 197 28.25 14.22 -11.98
C SER A 197 27.63 15.25 -12.93
N HIS A 198 28.21 16.45 -13.04
CA HIS A 198 27.76 17.47 -14.00
C HIS A 198 27.90 16.98 -15.45
N LEU A 199 29.03 16.33 -15.79
CA LEU A 199 29.22 15.78 -17.14
C LEU A 199 28.23 14.65 -17.43
N SER A 200 28.12 13.71 -16.49
CA SER A 200 27.23 12.54 -16.63
C SER A 200 25.78 12.99 -16.80
N GLN A 201 25.33 13.94 -15.98
CA GLN A 201 23.98 14.51 -16.08
C GLN A 201 23.74 15.15 -17.45
N LYS A 202 24.71 15.92 -17.98
CA LYS A 202 24.58 16.60 -19.27
C LYS A 202 24.65 15.64 -20.45
N ILE A 203 25.45 14.58 -20.37
CA ILE A 203 25.49 13.51 -21.38
C ILE A 203 24.14 12.80 -21.42
N ILE A 204 23.61 12.38 -20.27
CA ILE A 204 22.31 11.71 -20.16
C ILE A 204 21.20 12.61 -20.73
N GLU A 205 21.14 13.87 -20.30
CA GLU A 205 20.16 14.84 -20.79
C GLU A 205 20.22 14.98 -22.31
N THR A 206 21.43 15.15 -22.87
CA THR A 206 21.60 15.33 -24.32
C THR A 206 21.26 14.04 -25.09
N TYR A 207 21.66 12.88 -24.59
CA TYR A 207 21.47 11.59 -25.24
C TYR A 207 20.00 11.15 -25.31
N PHE A 208 19.17 11.54 -24.32
CA PHE A 208 17.73 11.25 -24.37
C PHE A 208 16.91 12.37 -24.97
N SER A 209 17.41 13.61 -25.02
CA SER A 209 16.66 14.73 -25.59
C SER A 209 16.28 14.58 -27.06
N ASP A 210 16.98 13.72 -27.82
CA ASP A 210 16.72 13.43 -29.24
C ASP A 210 15.99 12.10 -29.47
N LYS A 211 15.62 11.37 -28.41
CA LYS A 211 14.90 10.10 -28.48
C LYS A 211 13.43 10.30 -28.20
N THR A 212 12.61 9.56 -28.93
CA THR A 212 11.15 9.52 -28.73
C THR A 212 10.75 8.12 -28.29
N LEU A 213 10.16 7.99 -27.10
CA LEU A 213 9.53 6.73 -26.71
C LEU A 213 8.33 6.44 -27.63
N SER A 214 8.30 5.25 -28.20
CA SER A 214 7.21 4.78 -29.05
C SER A 214 6.54 3.57 -28.40
N TYR A 215 5.22 3.58 -28.35
CA TYR A 215 4.41 2.42 -28.01
C TYR A 215 4.42 1.43 -29.17
N CYS A 216 4.52 0.13 -28.85
CA CYS A 216 4.52 -0.94 -29.83
C CYS A 216 3.83 -2.18 -29.24
N GLU A 217 2.70 -2.57 -29.83
CA GLU A 217 1.92 -3.72 -29.36
C GLU A 217 2.41 -5.03 -30.01
N ASP A 218 2.75 -5.00 -31.31
CA ASP A 218 3.13 -6.18 -32.11
C ASP A 218 4.55 -6.12 -32.71
N GLY A 219 5.39 -5.18 -32.28
CA GLY A 219 6.75 -4.99 -32.83
C GLY A 219 6.82 -4.32 -34.22
N VAL A 220 5.66 -4.06 -34.87
CA VAL A 220 5.58 -3.56 -36.25
C VAL A 220 5.10 -2.10 -36.33
N ASN A 221 4.07 -1.74 -35.55
CA ASN A 221 3.52 -0.38 -35.53
C ASN A 221 4.09 0.39 -34.34
N LEU A 222 4.97 1.34 -34.63
CA LEU A 222 5.54 2.25 -33.64
C LEU A 222 4.73 3.55 -33.64
N VAL A 223 4.03 3.81 -32.52
CA VAL A 223 3.30 5.05 -32.32
C VAL A 223 4.02 5.86 -31.25
N PRO A 224 4.52 7.08 -31.54
CA PRO A 224 5.09 7.94 -30.53
C PRO A 224 4.13 8.13 -29.36
N VAL A 225 4.63 8.00 -28.12
CA VAL A 225 3.78 8.16 -26.91
C VAL A 225 3.12 9.54 -26.90
N SER A 226 3.78 10.57 -27.43
CA SER A 226 3.23 11.92 -27.62
C SER A 226 1.94 11.98 -28.46
N HIS A 227 1.68 10.98 -29.31
CA HIS A 227 0.50 10.90 -30.17
C HIS A 227 -0.65 10.06 -29.59
N LEU A 228 -0.42 9.38 -28.46
CA LEU A 228 -1.46 8.60 -27.78
C LEU A 228 -2.51 9.52 -27.13
N SER A 229 -3.68 8.96 -26.80
CA SER A 229 -4.66 9.65 -25.96
C SER A 229 -4.09 9.95 -24.56
N SER A 230 -4.68 10.89 -23.82
CA SER A 230 -4.23 11.25 -22.47
C SER A 230 -4.16 10.04 -21.52
N GLY A 231 -5.14 9.14 -21.59
CA GLY A 231 -5.17 7.91 -20.81
C GLY A 231 -4.08 6.92 -21.23
N GLU A 232 -3.92 6.66 -22.53
CA GLU A 232 -2.90 5.76 -23.05
C GLU A 232 -1.48 6.24 -22.76
N LYS A 233 -1.24 7.56 -22.82
CA LYS A 233 0.03 8.17 -22.39
C LYS A 233 0.36 7.81 -20.96
N ARG A 234 -0.60 7.95 -20.06
CA ARG A 234 -0.43 7.66 -18.64
C ARG A 234 -0.15 6.18 -18.40
N LYS A 235 -0.90 5.31 -19.07
CA LYS A 235 -0.68 3.86 -19.06
C LYS A 235 0.74 3.53 -19.53
N ALA A 236 1.17 4.07 -20.67
CA ALA A 236 2.50 3.84 -21.23
C ALA A 236 3.62 4.29 -20.29
N LEU A 237 3.48 5.46 -19.65
CA LEU A 237 4.47 5.95 -18.69
C LEU A 237 4.61 5.02 -17.47
N ILE A 238 3.48 4.56 -16.91
CA ILE A 238 3.49 3.63 -15.77
C ILE A 238 4.04 2.27 -16.19
N ASP A 239 3.76 1.81 -17.42
CA ASP A 239 4.33 0.58 -17.97
C ASP A 239 5.85 0.66 -18.14
N VAL A 240 6.34 1.82 -18.59
CA VAL A 240 7.78 2.09 -18.68
C VAL A 240 8.42 2.08 -17.29
N ILE A 241 7.82 2.78 -16.32
CA ILE A 241 8.29 2.77 -14.93
C ILE A 241 8.36 1.35 -14.38
N LYS A 242 7.27 0.58 -14.50
CA LYS A 242 7.21 -0.82 -14.05
C LYS A 242 8.30 -1.67 -14.71
N SER A 243 8.45 -1.57 -16.03
CA SER A 243 9.43 -2.33 -16.80
C SER A 243 10.87 -2.02 -16.39
N PHE A 244 11.19 -0.74 -16.19
CA PHE A 244 12.52 -0.34 -15.76
C PHE A 244 12.84 -0.77 -14.33
N LEU A 245 11.90 -0.62 -13.42
CA LEU A 245 12.08 -1.05 -12.03
C LEU A 245 12.31 -2.57 -11.99
N ASN A 246 11.51 -3.36 -12.71
CA ASN A 246 11.71 -4.80 -12.85
C ASN A 246 13.13 -5.18 -13.27
N MET A 247 13.74 -4.43 -14.20
CA MET A 247 15.09 -4.69 -14.68
C MET A 247 16.18 -4.31 -13.66
N ASN A 248 15.91 -3.34 -12.79
CA ASN A 248 16.95 -2.63 -12.02
C ASN A 248 16.77 -2.66 -10.49
N ILE A 249 15.79 -3.39 -9.93
CA ILE A 249 15.50 -3.48 -8.47
C ILE A 249 16.77 -3.65 -7.63
N ASN A 250 17.68 -4.56 -8.01
CA ASN A 250 18.88 -4.88 -7.22
C ASN A 250 19.99 -3.80 -7.30
N THR A 251 19.80 -2.77 -8.12
CA THR A 251 20.79 -1.71 -8.37
C THR A 251 20.39 -0.34 -7.83
N LEU A 252 19.21 -0.23 -7.20
CA LEU A 252 18.76 1.02 -6.59
C LEU A 252 19.62 1.34 -5.35
N PHE A 253 20.42 2.40 -5.44
CA PHE A 253 21.32 2.81 -4.34
C PHE A 253 20.61 3.60 -3.24
N LYS A 254 19.36 4.02 -3.48
CA LYS A 254 18.55 4.85 -2.57
C LYS A 254 17.11 4.36 -2.51
N THR A 255 16.42 4.74 -1.45
CA THR A 255 14.99 4.50 -1.32
C THR A 255 14.22 5.34 -2.34
N THR A 256 13.42 4.70 -3.17
CA THR A 256 12.63 5.36 -4.22
C THR A 256 11.21 5.62 -3.76
N ILE A 257 10.72 6.83 -4.03
CA ILE A 257 9.34 7.26 -3.83
C ILE A 257 8.76 7.65 -5.19
N ILE A 258 7.61 7.09 -5.52
CA ILE A 258 6.84 7.43 -6.72
C ILE A 258 5.51 8.00 -6.28
N ALA A 259 5.21 9.22 -6.71
CA ALA A 259 3.95 9.90 -6.44
C ALA A 259 3.20 10.14 -7.75
N ILE A 260 1.93 9.72 -7.81
CA ILE A 260 1.10 9.81 -9.01
C ILE A 260 -0.26 10.37 -8.66
N ASP A 261 -0.62 11.50 -9.27
CA ASP A 261 -1.94 12.09 -9.10
C ASP A 261 -2.93 11.51 -10.13
N GLU A 262 -4.04 10.96 -9.67
CA GLU A 262 -5.12 10.37 -10.46
C GLU A 262 -4.63 9.38 -11.53
N PRO A 263 -4.05 8.23 -11.15
CA PRO A 263 -3.54 7.24 -12.12
C PRO A 263 -4.61 6.73 -13.10
N GLU A 264 -5.90 6.83 -12.74
CA GLU A 264 -7.06 6.46 -13.54
C GLU A 264 -7.55 7.51 -14.53
N ILE A 265 -7.06 8.76 -14.44
CA ILE A 265 -7.65 9.86 -15.22
C ILE A 265 -7.57 9.58 -16.72
N SER A 266 -8.68 9.81 -17.42
CA SER A 266 -8.83 9.56 -18.86
C SER A 266 -8.68 8.09 -19.29
N LEU A 267 -8.57 7.13 -18.36
CA LEU A 267 -8.62 5.70 -18.70
C LEU A 267 -10.07 5.23 -18.84
N HIS A 268 -10.26 4.26 -19.74
CA HIS A 268 -11.51 3.51 -19.75
C HIS A 268 -11.63 2.69 -18.46
N ALA A 269 -12.84 2.54 -17.93
CA ALA A 269 -13.07 1.86 -16.65
C ALA A 269 -12.48 0.43 -16.60
N SER A 270 -12.43 -0.27 -17.75
CA SER A 270 -11.84 -1.61 -17.83
C SER A 270 -10.32 -1.63 -17.66
N SER A 271 -9.65 -0.51 -17.93
CA SER A 271 -8.20 -0.35 -17.78
C SER A 271 -7.80 0.16 -16.40
N CYS A 272 -8.73 0.74 -15.62
CA CYS A 272 -8.44 1.21 -14.27
C CYS A 272 -7.96 0.07 -13.38
N PHE A 273 -8.59 -1.10 -13.47
CA PHE A 273 -8.21 -2.26 -12.66
C PHE A 273 -6.74 -2.67 -12.87
N GLU A 274 -6.36 -2.91 -14.13
CA GLU A 274 -4.99 -3.23 -14.55
C GLU A 274 -4.01 -2.13 -14.11
N GLN A 275 -4.44 -0.87 -14.16
CA GLN A 275 -3.63 0.27 -13.77
C GLN A 275 -3.27 0.26 -12.28
N PHE A 276 -4.23 0.02 -11.38
CA PHE A 276 -3.95 -0.06 -9.94
C PHE A 276 -3.19 -1.33 -9.55
N GLU A 277 -3.42 -2.44 -10.26
CA GLU A 277 -2.62 -3.65 -10.08
C GLU A 277 -1.15 -3.42 -10.44
N LYS A 278 -0.86 -2.66 -11.52
CA LYS A 278 0.52 -2.25 -11.84
C LYS A 278 1.16 -1.44 -10.71
N LEU A 279 0.38 -0.58 -10.06
CA LEU A 279 0.86 0.25 -8.95
C LEU A 279 1.13 -0.57 -7.67
N GLU A 280 0.28 -1.56 -7.38
CA GLU A 280 0.52 -2.53 -6.31
C GLU A 280 1.79 -3.33 -6.58
N ASN A 281 1.97 -3.85 -7.79
CA ASN A 281 3.19 -4.56 -8.19
C ASN A 281 4.46 -3.71 -8.03
N ILE A 282 4.40 -2.42 -8.39
CA ILE A 282 5.52 -1.49 -8.18
C ILE A 282 5.79 -1.34 -6.67
N ALA A 283 4.76 -1.20 -5.85
CA ALA A 283 4.92 -1.06 -4.41
C ALA A 283 5.54 -2.31 -3.75
N GLU A 284 5.17 -3.51 -4.21
CA GLU A 284 5.71 -4.78 -3.73
C GLU A 284 7.22 -4.96 -3.99
N GLN A 285 7.79 -4.18 -4.91
CA GLN A 285 9.23 -4.17 -5.19
C GLN A 285 10.04 -3.33 -4.19
N GLY A 286 9.43 -2.91 -3.09
CA GLY A 286 10.08 -2.08 -2.07
C GLY A 286 10.12 -0.59 -2.42
N ILE A 287 9.27 -0.16 -3.35
CA ILE A 287 9.16 1.23 -3.78
C ILE A 287 7.97 1.86 -3.07
N GLN A 288 8.18 3.03 -2.47
CA GLN A 288 7.09 3.72 -1.80
C GLN A 288 6.22 4.42 -2.85
N THR A 289 5.02 3.89 -3.08
CA THR A 289 4.05 4.44 -4.04
C THR A 289 2.99 5.27 -3.31
N ILE A 290 2.82 6.53 -3.72
CA ILE A 290 1.83 7.48 -3.20
C ILE A 290 0.89 7.84 -4.35
N ILE A 291 -0.41 7.77 -4.10
CA ILE A 291 -1.42 8.05 -5.12
C ILE A 291 -2.51 8.96 -4.58
N THR A 292 -3.09 9.78 -5.46
CA THR A 292 -4.36 10.46 -5.24
C THR A 292 -5.38 9.93 -6.24
N THR A 293 -6.63 9.75 -5.83
CA THR A 293 -7.67 9.16 -6.70
C THR A 293 -9.06 9.50 -6.17
N HIS A 294 -10.01 9.64 -7.10
CA HIS A 294 -11.43 9.77 -6.80
C HIS A 294 -12.21 8.45 -7.00
N TRP A 295 -11.54 7.40 -7.49
CA TRP A 295 -12.16 6.15 -7.91
C TRP A 295 -12.09 5.08 -6.82
N TYR A 296 -13.17 4.90 -6.05
CA TYR A 296 -13.18 3.96 -4.92
C TYR A 296 -12.98 2.48 -5.29
N GLY A 297 -13.08 2.15 -6.59
CA GLY A 297 -12.78 0.83 -7.12
C GLY A 297 -11.34 0.37 -6.87
N PHE A 298 -10.40 1.25 -6.48
CA PHE A 298 -9.01 0.87 -6.18
C PHE A 298 -8.87 0.06 -4.89
N MET A 299 -9.72 0.32 -3.89
CA MET A 299 -9.63 -0.30 -2.56
C MET A 299 -9.62 -1.84 -2.58
N PRO A 300 -10.47 -2.51 -3.38
CA PRO A 300 -10.40 -3.97 -3.54
C PRO A 300 -9.20 -4.44 -4.39
N VAL A 301 -8.63 -3.60 -5.25
CA VAL A 301 -7.50 -3.96 -6.12
C VAL A 301 -6.22 -3.93 -5.32
N VAL A 302 -5.96 -2.80 -4.66
CA VAL A 302 -4.77 -2.56 -3.85
C VAL A 302 -5.02 -3.21 -2.49
N SER A 303 -4.72 -4.49 -2.40
CA SER A 303 -5.02 -5.35 -1.26
C SER A 303 -4.10 -5.11 -0.06
N LYS A 304 -2.97 -4.42 -0.27
CA LYS A 304 -1.95 -4.08 0.72
C LYS A 304 -1.66 -2.58 0.68
N GLY A 305 -1.80 -1.92 1.84
CA GLY A 305 -1.47 -0.50 1.98
C GLY A 305 -2.47 0.24 2.86
N SER A 306 -2.37 1.56 2.87
CA SER A 306 -3.27 2.44 3.61
C SER A 306 -3.86 3.50 2.69
N ALA A 307 -5.15 3.80 2.86
CA ALA A 307 -5.79 4.94 2.22
C ALA A 307 -6.18 5.98 3.26
N THR A 308 -5.93 7.25 2.96
CA THR A 308 -6.40 8.36 3.78
C THR A 308 -7.59 9.00 3.08
N TYR A 309 -8.78 8.83 3.65
CA TYR A 309 -9.95 9.60 3.24
C TYR A 309 -9.82 11.03 3.76
N ILE A 310 -10.11 12.00 2.90
CA ILE A 310 -10.16 13.42 3.24
C ILE A 310 -11.55 13.93 2.89
N SER A 311 -12.29 14.39 3.89
CA SER A 311 -13.65 14.93 3.71
C SER A 311 -13.63 16.36 3.16
N SER A 312 -14.80 16.83 2.71
CA SER A 312 -15.02 18.25 2.37
C SER A 312 -14.84 19.20 3.56
N SER A 313 -14.98 18.69 4.79
CA SER A 313 -14.69 19.42 6.04
C SER A 313 -13.22 19.35 6.48
N ASN A 314 -12.32 18.82 5.63
CA ASN A 314 -10.91 18.57 5.92
C ASN A 314 -10.66 17.65 7.12
N GLU A 315 -11.62 16.80 7.49
CA GLU A 315 -11.35 15.73 8.43
C GLU A 315 -10.79 14.53 7.68
N THR A 316 -9.88 13.82 8.34
CA THR A 316 -9.17 12.70 7.76
C THR A 316 -9.50 11.41 8.48
N ALA A 317 -9.55 10.31 7.73
CA ALA A 317 -9.68 8.99 8.28
C ALA A 317 -8.73 8.03 7.56
N LEU A 318 -7.93 7.31 8.32
CA LEU A 318 -7.02 6.28 7.81
C LEU A 318 -7.78 4.96 7.69
N LEU A 319 -7.60 4.29 6.56
CA LEU A 319 -8.18 2.99 6.23
C LEU A 319 -7.03 2.02 5.93
N ASP A 320 -7.02 0.86 6.59
CA ASP A 320 -6.20 -0.27 6.18
C ASP A 320 -6.89 -0.99 5.02
N LEU A 321 -6.23 -1.02 3.85
CA LEU A 321 -6.81 -1.60 2.64
C LEU A 321 -7.07 -3.09 2.75
N LYS A 322 -6.40 -3.81 3.67
CA LYS A 322 -6.68 -5.22 3.93
C LYS A 322 -8.07 -5.46 4.52
N ARG A 323 -8.59 -4.48 5.27
CA ARG A 323 -9.86 -4.56 6.01
C ARG A 323 -10.71 -3.31 5.90
N PHE A 324 -10.60 -2.58 4.78
CA PHE A 324 -11.14 -1.23 4.63
C PHE A 324 -12.65 -1.14 4.94
N ARG A 325 -13.43 -2.20 4.69
CA ARG A 325 -14.87 -2.24 5.00
C ARG A 325 -15.16 -2.25 6.50
N GLU A 326 -14.33 -2.93 7.29
CA GLU A 326 -14.42 -2.94 8.74
C GLU A 326 -14.06 -1.55 9.30
N ASP A 327 -12.97 -0.96 8.80
CA ASP A 327 -12.55 0.38 9.21
C ASP A 327 -13.62 1.44 8.87
N ILE A 328 -14.22 1.39 7.68
CA ILE A 328 -15.33 2.27 7.29
C ILE A 328 -16.49 2.19 8.29
N ARG A 329 -16.85 0.98 8.74
CA ARG A 329 -17.92 0.79 9.74
C ARG A 329 -17.53 1.35 11.09
N ALA A 330 -16.31 1.07 11.56
CA ALA A 330 -15.81 1.59 12.82
C ALA A 330 -15.80 3.13 12.83
N ILE A 331 -15.37 3.75 11.72
CA ILE A 331 -15.40 5.21 11.53
C ILE A 331 -16.84 5.73 11.58
N LYS A 332 -17.80 5.06 10.94
CA LYS A 332 -19.22 5.46 11.01
C LYS A 332 -19.77 5.42 12.43
N VAL A 333 -19.48 4.36 13.18
CA VAL A 333 -19.92 4.25 14.57
C VAL A 333 -19.30 5.38 15.40
N LYS A 334 -17.99 5.62 15.26
CA LYS A 334 -17.27 6.69 15.97
C LYS A 334 -17.78 8.09 15.62
N THR A 335 -18.20 8.30 14.37
CA THR A 335 -18.66 9.61 13.85
C THR A 335 -20.17 9.77 13.86
N GLN A 336 -20.92 8.81 14.40
CA GLN A 336 -22.39 8.79 14.39
C GLN A 336 -22.97 8.94 12.98
N GLY A 337 -22.32 8.30 12.00
CA GLY A 337 -22.74 8.30 10.60
C GLY A 337 -22.32 9.54 9.79
N LYS A 338 -21.60 10.50 10.37
CA LYS A 338 -21.10 11.69 9.67
C LYS A 338 -19.93 11.41 8.73
N MET A 339 -19.24 10.27 8.88
CA MET A 339 -18.20 9.84 7.95
C MET A 339 -18.17 8.32 7.78
N PRO A 340 -17.82 7.83 6.59
CA PRO A 340 -17.69 8.59 5.35
C PRO A 340 -19.03 8.78 4.62
N ASP A 341 -19.37 10.02 4.25
CA ASP A 341 -20.66 10.38 3.66
C ASP A 341 -20.92 9.76 2.27
N THR A 342 -19.87 9.51 1.47
CA THR A 342 -20.00 9.12 0.05
C THR A 342 -19.31 7.82 -0.34
N ILE A 343 -18.41 7.28 0.50
CA ILE A 343 -17.59 6.11 0.15
C ILE A 343 -18.45 4.86 -0.07
N GLU A 344 -19.55 4.69 0.67
CA GLU A 344 -20.26 3.41 0.66
C GLU A 344 -21.03 3.16 -0.64
N VAL A 345 -21.81 4.14 -1.11
CA VAL A 345 -22.63 3.97 -2.33
C VAL A 345 -21.74 3.98 -3.57
N LYS A 346 -20.85 4.99 -3.68
CA LYS A 346 -19.91 5.08 -4.81
C LYS A 346 -18.96 3.88 -4.82
N GLY A 347 -18.42 3.51 -3.67
CA GLY A 347 -17.50 2.38 -3.55
C GLY A 347 -18.12 1.02 -3.83
N ILE A 348 -19.42 0.80 -3.56
CA ILE A 348 -20.07 -0.46 -3.98
C ILE A 348 -20.29 -0.47 -5.50
N HIS A 349 -20.78 0.63 -6.07
CA HIS A 349 -20.98 0.72 -7.51
C HIS A 349 -19.66 0.54 -8.27
N ASP A 350 -18.64 1.30 -7.90
CA ASP A 350 -17.31 1.24 -8.51
C ASP A 350 -16.68 -0.14 -8.35
N LEU A 351 -16.86 -0.79 -7.19
CA LEU A 351 -16.43 -2.18 -6.95
C LEU A 351 -17.12 -3.16 -7.90
N VAL A 352 -18.45 -3.12 -7.99
CA VAL A 352 -19.20 -4.04 -8.85
C VAL A 352 -18.81 -3.86 -10.32
N GLN A 353 -18.68 -2.61 -10.78
CA GLN A 353 -18.21 -2.30 -12.12
C GLN A 353 -16.77 -2.80 -12.35
N SER A 354 -15.89 -2.67 -11.35
CA SER A 354 -14.51 -3.17 -11.44
C SER A 354 -14.49 -4.69 -11.59
N ILE A 355 -15.25 -5.42 -10.77
CA ILE A 355 -15.36 -6.88 -10.85
C ILE A 355 -15.92 -7.25 -12.23
N LEU A 356 -17.02 -6.64 -12.65
CA LEU A 356 -17.66 -6.88 -13.95
C LEU A 356 -16.66 -6.75 -15.10
N LEU A 357 -15.94 -5.63 -15.16
CA LEU A 357 -15.00 -5.35 -16.25
C LEU A 357 -13.76 -6.27 -16.20
N SER A 358 -13.37 -6.74 -15.03
CA SER A 358 -12.25 -7.68 -14.85
C SER A 358 -12.60 -9.13 -15.26
N ILE A 359 -13.88 -9.51 -15.23
CA ILE A 359 -14.32 -10.86 -15.64
C ILE A 359 -14.90 -10.90 -17.07
N THR A 360 -15.00 -9.75 -17.72
CA THR A 360 -15.50 -9.55 -19.10
C THR A 360 -14.43 -8.89 -19.97
N ASN A 361 -14.80 -8.43 -21.18
CA ASN A 361 -13.93 -7.61 -22.04
C ASN A 361 -12.55 -8.22 -22.37
N GLY A 362 -12.52 -9.55 -22.54
CA GLY A 362 -11.28 -10.28 -22.85
C GLY A 362 -10.44 -10.64 -21.63
N ASN A 363 -10.77 -10.11 -20.45
CA ASN A 363 -10.14 -10.45 -19.19
C ASN A 363 -10.70 -11.75 -18.60
N SER A 364 -9.90 -12.45 -17.79
CA SER A 364 -10.27 -13.76 -17.20
C SER A 364 -10.01 -13.84 -15.69
N TYR A 365 -10.12 -12.69 -15.00
CA TYR A 365 -9.85 -12.63 -13.56
C TYR A 365 -10.81 -13.53 -12.79
N LYS A 366 -10.30 -14.07 -11.68
CA LYS A 366 -11.05 -14.94 -10.78
C LYS A 366 -11.16 -14.26 -9.41
N TRP A 367 -12.38 -14.17 -8.90
CA TRP A 367 -12.68 -13.48 -7.65
C TRP A 367 -13.28 -14.42 -6.62
N ILE A 368 -12.88 -14.24 -5.37
CA ILE A 368 -13.62 -14.72 -4.21
C ILE A 368 -14.03 -13.52 -3.35
N ILE A 369 -15.31 -13.40 -3.04
CA ILE A 369 -15.85 -12.39 -2.15
C ILE A 369 -16.32 -13.10 -0.87
N CYS A 370 -15.71 -12.78 0.26
CA CYS A 370 -15.97 -13.41 1.56
C CYS A 370 -16.42 -12.39 2.61
N GLU A 371 -16.83 -12.89 3.77
CA GLU A 371 -17.41 -12.08 4.83
C GLU A 371 -16.36 -11.24 5.54
N GLY A 372 -15.42 -11.89 6.22
CA GLY A 372 -14.47 -11.27 7.14
C GLY A 372 -13.05 -11.15 6.59
N SER A 373 -12.26 -10.28 7.24
CA SER A 373 -10.82 -10.21 7.00
C SER A 373 -10.07 -11.48 7.43
N SER A 374 -10.55 -12.20 8.44
CA SER A 374 -10.02 -13.54 8.81
C SER A 374 -10.16 -14.54 7.67
N ASP A 375 -11.35 -14.60 7.05
CA ASP A 375 -11.64 -15.52 5.94
C ASP A 375 -10.71 -15.28 4.76
N LYS A 376 -10.50 -14.00 4.44
CA LYS A 376 -9.56 -13.57 3.41
C LYS A 376 -8.16 -14.10 3.70
N ILE A 377 -7.67 -14.03 4.94
CA ILE A 377 -6.33 -14.52 5.30
C ILE A 377 -6.20 -16.03 5.03
N TYR A 378 -7.21 -16.83 5.37
CA TYR A 378 -7.20 -18.27 5.07
C TYR A 378 -7.23 -18.52 3.55
N LEU A 379 -8.17 -17.88 2.86
CA LEU A 379 -8.36 -18.06 1.42
C LEU A 379 -7.13 -17.62 0.62
N ASP A 380 -6.55 -16.45 0.92
CA ASP A 380 -5.31 -15.95 0.32
C ASP A 380 -4.17 -16.98 0.48
N LYS A 381 -4.07 -17.64 1.65
CA LYS A 381 -3.03 -18.64 1.89
C LYS A 381 -3.25 -19.92 1.09
N TYR A 382 -4.47 -20.45 1.06
CA TYR A 382 -4.76 -21.69 0.34
C TYR A 382 -4.82 -21.51 -1.17
N LEU A 383 -4.99 -20.28 -1.67
CA LEU A 383 -5.04 -19.93 -3.08
C LEU A 383 -3.78 -19.22 -3.57
N GLU A 384 -2.70 -19.21 -2.79
CA GLU A 384 -1.47 -18.46 -3.08
C GLU A 384 -0.81 -18.89 -4.41
N GLU A 385 -1.00 -20.15 -4.82
CA GLU A 385 -0.50 -20.69 -6.10
C GLU A 385 -1.43 -20.40 -7.30
N HIS A 386 -2.58 -19.77 -7.06
CA HIS A 386 -3.60 -19.49 -8.07
C HIS A 386 -3.76 -17.99 -8.29
N GLU A 387 -4.04 -17.58 -9.53
CA GLU A 387 -4.34 -16.18 -9.87
C GLU A 387 -5.80 -15.82 -9.48
N VAL A 388 -6.08 -15.82 -8.17
CA VAL A 388 -7.39 -15.51 -7.60
C VAL A 388 -7.29 -14.28 -6.69
N ARG A 389 -8.24 -13.36 -6.82
CA ARG A 389 -8.34 -12.15 -6.00
C ARG A 389 -9.39 -12.38 -4.90
N VAL A 390 -8.99 -12.29 -3.64
CA VAL A 390 -9.90 -12.45 -2.49
C VAL A 390 -10.25 -11.10 -1.86
N LEU A 391 -11.54 -10.86 -1.65
CA LEU A 391 -12.09 -9.62 -1.13
C LEU A 391 -13.00 -9.87 0.08
N ALA A 392 -12.58 -9.38 1.25
CA ALA A 392 -13.43 -9.31 2.43
C ALA A 392 -14.32 -8.06 2.37
N VAL A 393 -15.64 -8.22 2.59
CA VAL A 393 -16.59 -7.11 2.46
C VAL A 393 -17.32 -6.71 3.74
N GLY A 394 -17.00 -7.37 4.86
CA GLY A 394 -17.56 -7.10 6.18
C GLY A 394 -18.85 -7.86 6.44
N GLY A 395 -19.01 -9.11 6.03
CA GLY A 395 -20.14 -9.93 6.45
C GLY A 395 -21.26 -10.11 5.44
N SER A 396 -22.11 -11.08 5.73
CA SER A 396 -23.07 -11.69 4.80
C SER A 396 -24.02 -10.71 4.10
N PRO A 397 -24.58 -9.65 4.74
CA PRO A 397 -25.47 -8.74 4.05
C PRO A 397 -24.78 -7.99 2.91
N GLN A 398 -23.49 -7.67 3.09
CA GLN A 398 -22.71 -6.94 2.10
C GLN A 398 -22.27 -7.86 0.95
N VAL A 399 -21.92 -9.12 1.25
CA VAL A 399 -21.65 -10.15 0.24
C VAL A 399 -22.87 -10.33 -0.67
N LYS A 400 -24.05 -10.57 -0.08
CA LYS A 400 -25.32 -10.73 -0.81
C LYS A 400 -25.64 -9.51 -1.68
N LYS A 401 -25.47 -8.29 -1.14
CA LYS A 401 -25.72 -7.04 -1.88
C LYS A 401 -24.82 -6.88 -3.10
N ILE A 402 -23.53 -7.16 -2.98
CA ILE A 402 -22.58 -7.07 -4.11
C ILE A 402 -22.92 -8.11 -5.16
N TYR A 403 -23.23 -9.34 -4.73
CA TYR A 403 -23.68 -10.41 -5.62
C TYR A 403 -24.91 -10.00 -6.42
N GLU A 404 -25.94 -9.44 -5.78
CA GLU A 404 -27.16 -9.02 -6.48
C GLU A 404 -26.89 -7.92 -7.52
N TYR A 405 -26.08 -6.92 -7.18
CA TYR A 405 -25.72 -5.86 -8.13
C TYR A 405 -24.90 -6.39 -9.31
N LEU A 406 -23.95 -7.30 -9.06
CA LEU A 406 -23.19 -7.93 -10.14
C LEU A 406 -24.09 -8.81 -11.02
N ASN A 407 -24.97 -9.60 -10.41
CA ASN A 407 -25.92 -10.47 -11.12
C ASN A 407 -26.89 -9.65 -11.99
N LEU A 408 -27.32 -8.47 -11.52
CA LEU A 408 -28.13 -7.53 -12.31
C LEU A 408 -27.33 -6.90 -13.46
N ALA A 409 -26.09 -6.49 -13.22
CA ALA A 409 -25.27 -5.80 -14.22
C ALA A 409 -24.86 -6.69 -15.41
N ILE A 410 -24.84 -8.01 -15.22
CA ILE A 410 -24.38 -8.98 -16.23
C ILE A 410 -25.44 -9.38 -17.24
N ASP A 411 -26.71 -9.03 -17.01
CA ASP A 411 -27.84 -9.45 -17.84
C ASP A 411 -27.66 -9.11 -19.33
N SER A 412 -26.94 -8.02 -19.64
CA SER A 412 -26.64 -7.59 -21.01
C SER A 412 -25.48 -8.33 -21.68
N ASP A 413 -24.57 -8.94 -20.90
CA ASP A 413 -23.21 -9.27 -21.35
C ASP A 413 -22.78 -10.72 -21.01
N LEU A 414 -23.74 -11.62 -20.76
CA LEU A 414 -23.50 -13.02 -20.38
C LEU A 414 -22.48 -13.76 -21.26
N ASN A 415 -22.51 -13.53 -22.58
CA ASN A 415 -21.61 -14.19 -23.54
C ASN A 415 -20.17 -13.65 -23.50
N SER A 416 -19.93 -12.51 -22.85
CA SER A 416 -18.61 -11.88 -22.75
C SER A 416 -17.83 -12.30 -21.50
N VAL A 417 -18.48 -13.01 -20.56
CA VAL A 417 -17.88 -13.45 -19.30
C VAL A 417 -16.87 -14.56 -19.59
N LYS A 418 -15.59 -14.29 -19.35
CA LYS A 418 -14.50 -15.26 -19.44
C LYS A 418 -13.85 -15.57 -18.09
N GLY A 419 -13.97 -14.65 -17.13
CA GLY A 419 -13.52 -14.85 -15.74
C GLY A 419 -14.57 -15.55 -14.88
N ALA A 420 -14.38 -15.49 -13.56
CA ALA A 420 -15.29 -16.07 -12.57
C ALA A 420 -15.37 -15.26 -11.28
N ALA A 421 -16.51 -15.30 -10.59
CA ALA A 421 -16.70 -14.68 -9.28
C ALA A 421 -17.48 -15.62 -8.34
N LEU A 422 -16.85 -16.01 -7.24
CA LEU A 422 -17.44 -16.85 -6.20
C LEU A 422 -17.68 -16.04 -4.93
N PHE A 423 -18.90 -16.04 -4.44
CA PHE A 423 -19.28 -15.40 -3.18
C PHE A 423 -19.45 -16.51 -2.13
N ILE A 424 -18.74 -16.39 -1.00
CA ILE A 424 -18.77 -17.36 0.10
C ILE A 424 -19.33 -16.67 1.34
N VAL A 425 -20.25 -17.36 2.00
CA VAL A 425 -20.99 -16.89 3.18
C VAL A 425 -20.94 -17.99 4.24
N ASP A 426 -20.87 -17.62 5.51
CA ASP A 426 -20.99 -18.51 6.66
C ASP A 426 -22.45 -18.96 6.87
N THR A 427 -22.64 -20.01 7.67
CA THR A 427 -23.97 -20.40 8.14
C THR A 427 -24.23 -19.86 9.53
N ASP A 428 -25.08 -18.84 9.62
CA ASP A 428 -25.59 -18.30 10.88
C ASP A 428 -26.81 -19.08 11.40
N GLU A 429 -26.99 -19.13 12.74
CA GLU A 429 -28.21 -19.65 13.39
C GLU A 429 -29.48 -18.91 12.93
N ARG A 430 -29.34 -17.64 12.56
CA ARG A 430 -30.42 -16.76 12.11
C ARG A 430 -30.16 -16.35 10.67
N THR A 431 -30.20 -17.29 9.75
CA THR A 431 -30.25 -16.91 8.33
C THR A 431 -31.41 -15.92 8.16
N SER A 432 -31.12 -14.67 7.81
CA SER A 432 -32.18 -13.78 7.35
C SER A 432 -32.82 -14.48 6.15
N ASN A 433 -34.16 -14.60 6.14
CA ASN A 433 -34.93 -15.25 5.07
C ASN A 433 -34.80 -14.54 3.70
N ASP A 434 -33.82 -13.66 3.55
CA ASP A 434 -33.51 -12.91 2.35
C ASP A 434 -32.87 -13.86 1.35
N ARG A 435 -33.75 -14.53 0.61
CA ARG A 435 -33.39 -15.29 -0.59
C ARG A 435 -32.77 -14.33 -1.60
N VAL A 436 -31.65 -14.74 -2.18
CA VAL A 436 -31.02 -13.99 -3.27
C VAL A 436 -31.41 -14.59 -4.61
N ASN A 437 -31.35 -13.77 -5.66
CA ASN A 437 -31.66 -14.22 -7.01
C ASN A 437 -30.70 -15.33 -7.46
N THR A 438 -31.24 -16.31 -8.21
CA THR A 438 -30.42 -17.39 -8.77
C THR A 438 -29.31 -16.83 -9.68
N PRO A 439 -28.15 -17.50 -9.73
CA PRO A 439 -27.07 -17.16 -10.66
C PRO A 439 -27.57 -17.05 -12.10
N ARG A 440 -27.30 -15.92 -12.76
CA ARG A 440 -27.60 -15.76 -14.20
C ARG A 440 -26.48 -16.30 -15.09
N SER A 441 -25.25 -16.37 -14.56
CA SER A 441 -24.09 -16.97 -15.22
C SER A 441 -23.55 -18.15 -14.41
N LYS A 442 -23.09 -19.21 -15.08
CA LYS A 442 -22.43 -20.36 -14.43
C LYS A 442 -21.10 -19.98 -13.77
N ASN A 443 -20.49 -18.90 -14.23
CA ASN A 443 -19.21 -18.40 -13.75
C ASN A 443 -19.35 -17.52 -12.49
N ILE A 444 -20.59 -17.25 -12.06
CA ILE A 444 -20.88 -16.35 -10.94
C ILE A 444 -21.75 -17.08 -9.95
N ASN A 445 -21.15 -17.51 -8.85
CA ASN A 445 -21.81 -18.37 -7.89
C ASN A 445 -21.80 -17.73 -6.51
N ILE A 446 -22.87 -17.94 -5.77
CA ILE A 446 -22.93 -17.64 -4.34
C ILE A 446 -23.21 -18.94 -3.59
N LYS A 447 -22.37 -19.24 -2.60
CA LYS A 447 -22.39 -20.49 -1.83
C LYS A 447 -22.25 -20.19 -0.36
N ARG A 448 -22.74 -21.13 0.45
CA ARG A 448 -22.67 -21.08 1.90
C ARG A 448 -21.92 -22.29 2.44
N LEU A 449 -21.04 -22.07 3.43
CA LEU A 449 -20.31 -23.11 4.14
C LEU A 449 -21.24 -23.83 5.12
N ILE A 450 -21.26 -25.16 5.10
CA ILE A 450 -21.98 -25.97 6.07
C ILE A 450 -21.14 -27.19 6.45
N ASN A 451 -21.02 -27.47 7.74
CA ASN A 451 -20.46 -28.72 8.21
C ASN A 451 -21.55 -29.82 8.23
N THR A 452 -21.32 -30.92 7.53
CA THR A 452 -22.17 -32.11 7.56
C THR A 452 -21.67 -33.08 8.63
N SER A 453 -22.09 -34.35 8.62
CA SER A 453 -21.65 -35.32 9.63
C SER A 453 -20.17 -35.69 9.54
N HIS A 454 -19.52 -35.44 8.39
CA HIS A 454 -18.16 -35.91 8.13
C HIS A 454 -17.24 -34.84 7.51
N GLU A 455 -17.77 -33.90 6.74
CA GLU A 455 -16.97 -32.92 6.00
C GLU A 455 -17.66 -31.57 5.91
N THR A 456 -16.93 -30.58 5.41
CA THR A 456 -17.47 -29.27 5.05
C THR A 456 -17.96 -29.31 3.60
N GLU A 457 -19.16 -28.78 3.35
CA GLU A 457 -19.73 -28.64 2.01
C GLU A 457 -20.04 -27.18 1.66
N LEU A 458 -20.06 -26.88 0.36
CA LEU A 458 -20.52 -25.61 -0.20
C LEU A 458 -21.91 -25.80 -0.80
N ILE A 459 -22.93 -25.36 -0.06
CA ILE A 459 -24.34 -25.49 -0.46
C ILE A 459 -24.85 -24.23 -1.15
N ASP A 460 -26.00 -24.35 -1.81
CA ASP A 460 -26.72 -23.19 -2.34
C ASP A 460 -27.12 -22.24 -1.20
N ILE A 461 -26.94 -20.94 -1.43
CA ILE A 461 -27.27 -19.90 -0.44
C ILE A 461 -28.75 -19.89 -0.05
N ASN A 462 -29.65 -20.35 -0.93
CA ASN A 462 -31.09 -20.43 -0.67
C ASN A 462 -31.52 -21.79 -0.10
N SER A 463 -30.57 -22.68 0.24
CA SER A 463 -30.86 -23.97 0.89
C SER A 463 -31.49 -23.78 2.27
N ASP A 464 -32.47 -24.62 2.60
CA ASP A 464 -33.12 -24.62 3.92
C ASP A 464 -32.25 -25.25 5.03
N ILE A 465 -31.07 -25.79 4.68
CA ILE A 465 -30.11 -26.36 5.65
C ILE A 465 -29.36 -25.21 6.32
N THR A 466 -29.69 -24.93 7.58
CA THR A 466 -29.08 -23.83 8.38
C THR A 466 -28.38 -24.32 9.65
N ASN A 467 -28.30 -25.63 9.85
CA ASN A 467 -27.70 -26.24 11.03
C ASN A 467 -26.72 -27.35 10.63
N PRO A 468 -25.58 -27.47 11.32
CA PRO A 468 -25.11 -26.57 12.38
C PRO A 468 -24.64 -25.21 11.83
N PRO A 469 -24.67 -24.14 12.64
CA PRO A 469 -23.93 -22.93 12.33
C PRO A 469 -22.47 -23.27 12.02
N THR A 470 -21.92 -22.66 10.98
CA THR A 470 -20.60 -23.00 10.45
C THR A 470 -19.92 -21.73 9.97
N GLU A 471 -18.82 -21.37 10.61
CA GLU A 471 -17.90 -20.32 10.15
C GLU A 471 -16.72 -20.94 9.39
N ILE A 472 -15.95 -20.13 8.65
CA ILE A 472 -14.75 -20.66 7.97
C ILE A 472 -13.75 -21.27 8.95
N GLU A 473 -13.66 -20.76 10.18
CA GLU A 473 -12.83 -21.33 11.26
C GLU A 473 -13.22 -22.77 11.63
N ASP A 474 -14.48 -23.16 11.40
CA ASP A 474 -14.99 -24.52 11.61
C ASP A 474 -14.65 -25.48 10.45
N CYS A 475 -14.05 -24.95 9.38
CA CYS A 475 -13.76 -25.65 8.13
C CYS A 475 -12.25 -25.90 7.93
N LEU A 476 -11.43 -25.60 8.95
CA LEU A 476 -9.97 -25.64 8.92
C LEU A 476 -9.40 -27.02 9.28
N ASP A 477 -8.08 -27.20 9.11
CA ASP A 477 -7.37 -28.39 9.56
C ASP A 477 -7.40 -28.44 11.09
N ALA A 478 -8.01 -29.47 11.65
CA ALA A 478 -8.24 -29.58 13.08
C ALA A 478 -6.93 -29.59 13.90
N LYS A 479 -5.88 -30.22 13.38
CA LYS A 479 -4.59 -30.31 14.06
C LYS A 479 -3.93 -28.93 14.12
N LEU A 480 -3.85 -28.24 12.98
CA LEU A 480 -3.30 -26.88 12.94
C LEU A 480 -4.13 -25.91 13.78
N PHE A 481 -5.45 -26.08 13.79
CA PHE A 481 -6.37 -25.26 14.56
C PHE A 481 -6.07 -25.35 16.06
N ILE A 482 -5.97 -26.56 16.62
CA ILE A 482 -5.69 -26.73 18.06
C ILE A 482 -4.26 -26.29 18.42
N GLU A 483 -3.27 -26.54 17.54
CA GLU A 483 -1.90 -26.07 17.74
C GLU A 483 -1.83 -24.53 17.80
N THR A 484 -2.59 -23.86 16.92
CA THR A 484 -2.69 -22.40 16.91
C THR A 484 -3.37 -21.87 18.17
N LEU A 485 -4.43 -22.55 18.63
CA LEU A 485 -5.10 -22.19 19.89
C LEU A 485 -4.14 -22.26 21.08
N ILE A 486 -3.36 -23.33 21.20
CA ILE A 486 -2.37 -23.51 22.28
C ILE A 486 -1.35 -22.38 22.27
N GLN A 487 -0.84 -22.00 21.09
CA GLN A 487 0.17 -20.96 20.96
C GLN A 487 -0.34 -19.56 21.34
N GLN A 488 -1.64 -19.30 21.17
CA GLN A 488 -2.22 -17.98 21.38
C GLN A 488 -2.96 -17.80 22.70
N SER A 489 -3.52 -18.88 23.25
CA SER A 489 -4.25 -18.81 24.50
C SER A 489 -3.29 -18.50 25.65
N VAL A 490 -3.67 -17.56 26.50
CA VAL A 490 -2.96 -17.25 27.75
C VAL A 490 -3.75 -17.76 28.96
N GLU A 491 -3.10 -17.92 30.12
CA GLU A 491 -3.74 -18.48 31.34
C GLU A 491 -5.01 -17.71 31.77
N SER A 492 -5.12 -16.43 31.42
CA SER A 492 -6.30 -15.61 31.69
C SER A 492 -7.50 -15.92 30.79
N ASP A 493 -7.27 -16.55 29.64
CA ASP A 493 -8.35 -16.88 28.69
C ASP A 493 -9.11 -18.13 29.17
N VAL A 494 -10.44 -18.08 29.13
CA VAL A 494 -11.28 -19.23 29.50
C VAL A 494 -10.96 -20.46 28.64
N ILE A 495 -10.58 -20.25 27.37
CA ILE A 495 -10.21 -21.33 26.43
C ILE A 495 -8.98 -22.12 26.91
N TYR A 496 -8.04 -21.48 27.61
CA TYR A 496 -6.80 -22.10 28.08
C TYR A 496 -7.08 -23.34 28.94
N ASN A 497 -8.10 -23.25 29.80
CA ASN A 497 -8.46 -24.32 30.73
C ASN A 497 -9.16 -25.51 30.05
N VAL A 498 -9.72 -25.32 28.85
CA VAL A 498 -10.45 -26.39 28.14
C VAL A 498 -9.60 -27.08 27.06
N ILE A 499 -8.54 -26.44 26.56
CA ILE A 499 -7.62 -26.98 25.56
C ILE A 499 -7.08 -28.39 25.89
N PRO A 500 -6.64 -28.69 27.13
CA PRO A 500 -6.13 -30.03 27.47
C PRO A 500 -7.15 -31.15 27.28
N ASP A 501 -8.45 -30.84 27.40
CA ASP A 501 -9.52 -31.80 27.18
C ASP A 501 -9.85 -31.96 25.69
N LEU A 502 -9.83 -30.85 24.93
CA LEU A 502 -10.01 -30.86 23.47
C LEU A 502 -8.94 -31.70 22.76
N LEU A 503 -7.69 -31.61 23.21
CA LEU A 503 -6.56 -32.38 22.67
C LEU A 503 -6.72 -33.90 22.80
N LYS A 504 -7.42 -34.38 23.84
CA LYS A 504 -7.55 -35.82 24.09
C LYS A 504 -8.49 -36.51 23.10
N ASN A 505 -9.47 -35.77 22.59
CA ASN A 505 -10.60 -36.31 21.83
C ASN A 505 -10.68 -35.74 20.41
N ILE A 506 -9.57 -35.22 19.87
CA ILE A 506 -9.54 -34.62 18.54
C ILE A 506 -9.56 -35.70 17.44
N ASP A 507 -10.54 -35.61 16.54
CA ASP A 507 -10.60 -36.39 15.30
C ASP A 507 -9.93 -35.61 14.16
N GLN A 508 -8.64 -35.87 13.93
CA GLN A 508 -7.84 -35.16 12.91
C GLN A 508 -8.26 -35.45 11.47
N SER A 509 -9.15 -36.43 11.23
CA SER A 509 -9.68 -36.70 9.89
C SER A 509 -10.79 -35.75 9.47
N LYS A 510 -11.30 -34.93 10.39
CA LYS A 510 -12.43 -34.03 10.20
C LYS A 510 -11.99 -32.56 10.21
N PRO A 511 -12.81 -31.66 9.63
CA PRO A 511 -12.59 -30.23 9.80
C PRO A 511 -12.73 -29.81 11.26
N SER A 512 -12.06 -28.73 11.65
CA SER A 512 -11.99 -28.20 13.01
C SER A 512 -13.33 -28.16 13.75
N GLY A 513 -14.41 -27.70 13.12
CA GLY A 513 -15.73 -27.61 13.77
C GLY A 513 -16.38 -28.97 14.09
N LEU A 514 -15.95 -30.03 13.40
CA LEU A 514 -16.43 -31.42 13.58
C LEU A 514 -15.43 -32.31 14.32
N ALA A 515 -14.19 -31.86 14.47
CA ALA A 515 -13.10 -32.64 15.05
C ALA A 515 -13.16 -32.72 16.57
N PHE A 516 -13.90 -31.82 17.23
CA PHE A 516 -14.02 -31.77 18.68
C PHE A 516 -15.44 -32.13 19.12
N ASP A 517 -15.54 -33.05 20.09
CA ASP A 517 -16.80 -33.32 20.80
C ASP A 517 -17.05 -32.24 21.88
N TYR A 518 -17.46 -31.06 21.43
CA TYR A 518 -17.60 -29.92 22.32
C TYR A 518 -18.75 -30.09 23.32
N ARG A 519 -18.42 -30.06 24.61
CA ARG A 519 -19.37 -29.74 25.69
C ARG A 519 -19.82 -28.28 25.58
N GLN A 520 -21.00 -27.95 26.09
CA GLN A 520 -21.53 -26.58 26.04
C GLN A 520 -20.56 -25.55 26.65
N THR A 521 -19.88 -25.90 27.74
CA THR A 521 -18.87 -25.04 28.37
C THR A 521 -17.67 -24.76 27.45
N GLN A 522 -17.29 -25.72 26.61
CA GLN A 522 -16.19 -25.58 25.66
C GLN A 522 -16.62 -24.73 24.45
N ARG A 523 -17.86 -24.90 23.97
CA ARG A 523 -18.42 -24.02 22.92
C ARG A 523 -18.46 -22.57 23.39
N ASN A 524 -18.93 -22.33 24.61
CA ASN A 524 -18.98 -20.98 25.18
C ASN A 524 -17.58 -20.37 25.29
N ALA A 525 -16.58 -21.14 25.75
CA ALA A 525 -15.20 -20.69 25.82
C ALA A 525 -14.61 -20.33 24.45
N MET A 526 -14.96 -21.10 23.41
CA MET A 526 -14.55 -20.82 22.03
C MET A 526 -15.17 -19.53 21.49
N ASN A 527 -16.49 -19.38 21.69
CA ASN A 527 -17.22 -18.18 21.27
C ASN A 527 -16.70 -16.93 21.99
N GLU A 528 -16.42 -17.03 23.28
CA GLU A 528 -15.82 -15.94 24.07
C GLU A 528 -14.44 -15.56 23.52
N PHE A 529 -13.59 -16.54 23.25
CA PHE A 529 -12.26 -16.32 22.69
C PHE A 529 -12.32 -15.56 21.35
N PHE A 530 -13.15 -16.01 20.40
CA PHE A 530 -13.28 -15.37 19.09
C PHE A 530 -14.12 -14.08 19.09
N SER A 531 -14.88 -13.81 20.14
CA SER A 531 -15.59 -12.54 20.31
C SER A 531 -14.67 -11.39 20.74
N ILE A 532 -13.43 -11.69 21.14
CA ILE A 532 -12.44 -10.65 21.47
C ILE A 532 -12.08 -9.87 20.20
N PRO A 533 -12.21 -8.52 20.18
CA PRO A 533 -11.89 -7.71 19.01
C PRO A 533 -10.48 -7.99 18.47
N GLY A 534 -10.39 -8.26 17.16
CA GLY A 534 -9.13 -8.58 16.47
C GLY A 534 -8.65 -10.02 16.62
N LYS A 535 -9.21 -10.81 17.55
CA LYS A 535 -8.70 -12.17 17.84
C LYS A 535 -8.84 -13.13 16.66
N LYS A 536 -9.94 -13.07 15.89
CA LYS A 536 -10.10 -13.88 14.66
C LYS A 536 -8.99 -13.62 13.65
N VAL A 537 -8.62 -12.36 13.45
CA VAL A 537 -7.55 -11.95 12.51
C VAL A 537 -6.17 -12.39 13.03
N ASP A 538 -5.91 -12.23 14.32
CA ASP A 538 -4.68 -12.70 14.96
C ASP A 538 -4.55 -14.23 14.90
N PHE A 539 -5.66 -14.94 15.12
CA PHE A 539 -5.76 -16.39 14.98
C PHE A 539 -5.42 -16.81 13.54
N ALA A 540 -6.10 -16.24 12.55
CA ALA A 540 -5.88 -16.52 11.14
C ALA A 540 -4.42 -16.28 10.73
N THR A 541 -3.84 -15.15 11.14
CA THR A 541 -2.47 -14.76 10.80
C THR A 541 -1.42 -15.74 11.34
N ASN A 542 -1.65 -16.34 12.50
CA ASN A 542 -0.72 -17.34 13.04
C ASN A 542 -1.00 -18.75 12.51
N TYR A 543 -2.27 -19.10 12.29
CA TYR A 543 -2.66 -20.36 11.67
C TYR A 543 -1.95 -20.55 10.33
N ILE A 544 -1.97 -19.53 9.46
CA ILE A 544 -1.39 -19.62 8.11
C ILE A 544 0.15 -19.80 8.10
N LYS A 545 0.84 -19.50 9.21
CA LYS A 545 2.30 -19.71 9.32
C LYS A 545 2.67 -21.19 9.38
N SER A 546 1.75 -22.02 9.85
CA SER A 546 1.93 -23.47 10.00
C SER A 546 1.31 -24.26 8.84
N VAL A 547 0.61 -23.59 7.92
CA VAL A 547 0.01 -24.22 6.73
C VAL A 547 1.10 -24.61 5.74
N THR A 548 1.07 -25.86 5.32
CA THR A 548 1.98 -26.42 4.30
C THR A 548 1.18 -26.85 3.06
N PRO A 549 1.83 -27.03 1.89
CA PRO A 549 1.15 -27.51 0.68
C PRO A 549 0.45 -28.88 0.83
N SER A 550 0.84 -29.68 1.84
CA SER A 550 0.17 -30.95 2.16
C SER A 550 -1.16 -30.80 2.91
N ASN A 551 -1.45 -29.63 3.51
CA ASN A 551 -2.72 -29.38 4.17
C ASN A 551 -3.79 -29.08 3.12
N ASN A 552 -4.53 -30.12 2.71
CA ASN A 552 -5.59 -29.98 1.72
C ASN A 552 -6.96 -30.04 2.42
N LEU A 553 -7.71 -28.94 2.37
CA LEU A 553 -9.09 -28.91 2.86
C LEU A 553 -10.03 -29.45 1.78
N PRO A 554 -10.80 -30.52 2.04
CA PRO A 554 -11.63 -31.17 1.02
C PRO A 554 -12.59 -30.21 0.30
N TRP A 555 -13.19 -29.27 1.03
CA TRP A 555 -14.16 -28.31 0.48
C TRP A 555 -13.54 -27.31 -0.52
N LEU A 556 -12.22 -27.06 -0.45
CA LEU A 556 -11.53 -26.21 -1.44
C LEU A 556 -11.53 -26.84 -2.84
N LYS A 557 -11.65 -28.16 -2.96
CA LYS A 557 -11.82 -28.81 -4.27
C LYS A 557 -13.08 -28.31 -5.00
N HIS A 558 -14.13 -27.98 -4.24
CA HIS A 558 -15.34 -27.39 -4.81
C HIS A 558 -15.12 -25.92 -5.21
N VAL A 559 -14.33 -25.17 -4.45
CA VAL A 559 -13.90 -23.81 -4.83
C VAL A 559 -13.12 -23.84 -6.15
N PHE A 560 -12.14 -24.73 -6.27
CA PHE A 560 -11.34 -24.87 -7.49
C PHE A 560 -12.20 -25.19 -8.70
N LYS A 561 -13.16 -26.11 -8.55
CA LYS A 561 -14.12 -26.45 -9.60
C LYS A 561 -15.02 -25.27 -10.01
N LEU A 562 -15.48 -24.46 -9.05
CA LEU A 562 -16.35 -23.31 -9.34
C LEU A 562 -15.61 -22.14 -10.01
N LEU A 563 -14.27 -22.10 -9.89
CA LEU A 563 -13.41 -21.08 -10.46
C LEU A 563 -12.60 -21.57 -11.68
N ASP A 564 -12.84 -22.80 -12.16
CA ASP A 564 -12.05 -23.47 -13.23
C ASP A 564 -10.54 -23.35 -13.00
N LEU A 565 -10.08 -23.69 -11.79
CA LEU A 565 -8.67 -23.63 -11.36
C LEU A 565 -7.89 -24.92 -11.59
#